data_AF-A0A2E7ULC2-F1
#
_entry.id   AF-A0A2E7ULC2-F1
#
_cell.length_a   1.000
_cell.length_b   1.000
_cell.length_c   1.000
_cell.angle_alpha   90.00
_cell.angle_beta   90.00
_cell.angle_gamma   90.00
#
_symmetry.space_group_name_H-M   'P 1'
#
loop_
_entity.id
_entity.type
_entity.pdbx_description
1 polymer ?
#
loop_
_entity_poly.entity_id
_entity_poly.type
_entity_poly.pdbx_seq_one_letter_code
_entity_poly.pdbx_strand_id
1 'polypeptide(L)'
;MLRVCLPSPWFCVLALGTAPSCAPKAGPLLPGDAAVVEQFKQLHKPLYGVYDLGPDRNGIHGLLADSFVGEALTQEYVEHYTTLFRMVDDETSIQIQRVDYESVAVLDRGAGHVRVDADWSVGGVVTHQGHKHPRVNRYRAVYTLSHTRHGLRITDTRMRNLERVRSLLSAGDAWTIDDLPKSGAGFMDPLDLLEAGVLDDIEKAERERANTTGVPTP
;
A
#
# COMPACT_ATOMS: atom_id res chain seq x y z
N MET A 1 91.81 46.26 -5.70
CA MET A 1 91.33 45.15 -4.86
C MET A 1 89.96 44.74 -5.37
N LEU A 2 89.86 43.56 -6.00
CA LEU A 2 88.64 42.97 -6.55
C LEU A 2 87.75 42.43 -5.41
N ARG A 3 86.44 42.67 -5.47
CA ARG A 3 85.43 41.87 -4.76
C ARG A 3 84.31 41.52 -5.73
N VAL A 4 84.27 40.25 -6.11
CA VAL A 4 83.23 39.62 -6.93
C VAL A 4 82.16 39.08 -5.97
N CYS A 5 80.91 39.53 -6.12
CA CYS A 5 79.75 38.98 -5.44
C CYS A 5 79.04 37.98 -6.37
N LEU A 6 78.98 36.71 -5.96
CA LEU A 6 78.20 35.65 -6.60
C LEU A 6 76.76 35.66 -6.07
N PRO A 7 75.73 35.48 -6.91
CA PRO A 7 74.36 35.26 -6.46
C PRO A 7 74.12 33.80 -6.02
N SER A 8 73.33 33.65 -4.97
CA SER A 8 72.92 32.38 -4.36
C SER A 8 71.79 31.73 -5.17
N PRO A 9 71.79 30.39 -5.39
CA PRO A 9 70.70 29.71 -6.09
C PRO A 9 69.57 29.37 -5.12
N TRP A 10 68.40 29.95 -5.32
CA TRP A 10 67.15 29.50 -4.69
C TRP A 10 66.69 28.19 -5.35
N PHE A 11 66.57 27.14 -4.53
CA PHE A 11 65.94 25.90 -4.92
C PHE A 11 64.42 26.07 -4.92
N CYS A 12 63.79 26.05 -6.10
CA CYS A 12 62.35 25.84 -6.25
C CYS A 12 62.03 24.37 -6.01
N VAL A 13 61.50 24.04 -4.83
CA VAL A 13 60.89 22.74 -4.54
C VAL A 13 59.49 22.74 -5.17
N LEU A 14 59.33 22.01 -6.28
CA LEU A 14 58.03 21.69 -6.87
C LEU A 14 57.34 20.66 -5.98
N ALA A 15 56.40 21.10 -5.13
CA ALA A 15 55.49 20.21 -4.45
C ALA A 15 54.48 19.64 -5.46
N LEU A 16 54.60 18.35 -5.80
CA LEU A 16 53.54 17.62 -6.49
C LEU A 16 52.33 17.54 -5.56
N GLY A 17 51.35 18.41 -5.80
CA GLY A 17 50.05 18.35 -5.16
C GLY A 17 49.31 17.08 -5.61
N THR A 18 49.14 16.14 -4.69
CA THR A 18 48.23 15.01 -4.88
C THR A 18 46.81 15.53 -4.91
N ALA A 19 46.19 15.54 -6.09
CA ALA A 19 44.77 15.84 -6.21
C ALA A 19 43.95 14.74 -5.50
N PRO A 20 42.98 15.08 -4.64
CA PRO A 20 42.09 14.09 -4.05
C PRO A 20 41.29 13.41 -5.16
N SER A 21 41.46 12.10 -5.28
CA SER A 21 40.71 11.25 -6.19
C SER A 21 39.23 11.31 -5.81
N CYS A 22 38.41 11.95 -6.66
CA CYS A 22 36.95 11.83 -6.64
C CYS A 22 36.55 10.42 -7.11
N ALA A 23 36.82 9.40 -6.28
CA ALA A 23 36.16 8.13 -6.44
C ALA A 23 34.66 8.34 -6.16
N PRO A 24 33.74 7.86 -7.02
CA PRO A 24 32.32 7.90 -6.72
C PRO A 24 32.08 7.15 -5.42
N LYS A 25 31.51 7.83 -4.42
CA LYS A 25 31.13 7.22 -3.15
C LYS A 25 30.12 6.12 -3.48
N ALA A 26 30.56 4.86 -3.35
CA ALA A 26 29.69 3.71 -3.53
C ALA A 26 28.45 3.94 -2.66
N GLY A 27 27.28 4.01 -3.29
CA GLY A 27 26.02 4.12 -2.57
C GLY A 27 25.88 2.94 -1.60
N PRO A 28 25.04 3.06 -0.56
CA PRO A 28 24.79 1.95 0.35
C PRO A 28 24.37 0.72 -0.47
N LEU A 29 25.08 -0.40 -0.27
CA LEU A 29 24.68 -1.68 -0.86
C LEU A 29 23.26 -1.99 -0.36
N LEU A 30 22.32 -2.18 -1.29
CA LEU A 30 20.97 -2.56 -0.94
C LEU A 30 21.00 -3.93 -0.24
N PRO A 31 20.15 -4.16 0.78
CA PRO A 31 20.02 -5.47 1.42
C PRO A 31 19.71 -6.56 0.39
N GLY A 32 20.10 -7.81 0.67
CA GLY A 32 19.70 -8.96 -0.16
C GLY A 32 18.17 -9.14 -0.24
N ASP A 33 17.68 -9.91 -1.20
CA ASP A 33 16.24 -9.98 -1.51
C ASP A 33 15.37 -10.37 -0.31
N ALA A 34 15.79 -11.36 0.48
CA ALA A 34 15.08 -11.76 1.69
C ALA A 34 14.93 -10.62 2.70
N ALA A 35 15.98 -9.79 2.87
CA ALA A 35 15.92 -8.64 3.76
C ALA A 35 15.03 -7.52 3.22
N VAL A 36 14.99 -7.32 1.90
CA VAL A 36 14.06 -6.37 1.25
C VAL A 36 12.61 -6.82 1.44
N VAL A 37 12.33 -8.12 1.27
CA VAL A 37 10.99 -8.69 1.46
C VAL A 37 10.50 -8.47 2.88
N GLU A 38 11.33 -8.74 3.90
CA GLU A 38 10.94 -8.53 5.29
C GLU A 38 10.76 -7.05 5.62
N GLN A 39 11.63 -6.16 5.12
CA GLN A 39 11.46 -4.72 5.27
C GLN A 39 10.17 -4.22 4.60
N PHE A 40 9.85 -4.73 3.40
CA PHE A 40 8.59 -4.38 2.74
C PHE A 40 7.39 -4.74 3.62
N LYS A 41 7.33 -5.97 4.17
CA LYS A 41 6.23 -6.38 5.05
C LYS A 41 6.13 -5.52 6.31
N GLN A 42 7.27 -5.08 6.87
CA GLN A 42 7.32 -4.17 8.01
C GLN A 42 6.78 -2.78 7.70
N LEU A 43 6.97 -2.28 6.47
CA LEU A 43 6.39 -1.01 6.02
C LEU A 43 4.91 -1.17 5.65
N HIS A 44 4.54 -2.26 4.98
CA HIS A 44 3.21 -2.40 4.38
C HIS A 44 2.14 -2.88 5.37
N LYS A 45 2.45 -3.80 6.29
CA LYS A 45 1.44 -4.33 7.22
C LYS A 45 0.83 -3.26 8.14
N PRO A 46 1.61 -2.31 8.72
CA PRO A 46 1.05 -1.29 9.61
C PRO A 46 0.05 -0.34 8.96
N LEU A 47 0.07 -0.21 7.63
CA LEU A 47 -0.84 0.68 6.87
C LEU A 47 -2.31 0.41 7.19
N TYR A 48 -2.66 -0.86 7.43
CA TYR A 48 -4.02 -1.28 7.75
C TYR A 48 -4.52 -0.78 9.11
N GLY A 49 -3.64 -0.32 10.00
CA GLY A 49 -4.02 0.36 11.24
C GLY A 49 -4.65 1.73 11.01
N VAL A 50 -4.61 2.26 9.78
CA VAL A 50 -5.27 3.53 9.43
C VAL A 50 -6.77 3.49 9.71
N TYR A 51 -7.41 2.31 9.61
CA TYR A 51 -8.85 2.15 9.83
C TYR A 51 -9.27 2.29 11.30
N ASP A 52 -8.33 2.24 12.24
CA ASP A 52 -8.58 2.46 13.66
C ASP A 52 -8.54 3.95 14.07
N LEU A 53 -8.10 4.84 13.18
CA LEU A 53 -7.82 6.25 13.51
C LEU A 53 -9.02 7.19 13.33
N GLY A 54 -10.08 6.76 12.63
CA GLY A 54 -11.13 7.67 12.16
C GLY A 54 -10.56 8.80 11.27
N PRO A 55 -11.30 9.90 11.01
CA PRO A 55 -10.85 10.98 10.13
C PRO A 55 -9.82 11.93 10.78
N ASP A 56 -8.89 11.42 11.61
CA ASP A 56 -7.80 12.20 12.19
C ASP A 56 -6.70 12.45 11.15
N ARG A 57 -6.64 13.68 10.63
CA ARG A 57 -5.65 14.11 9.64
C ARG A 57 -4.20 13.85 10.08
N ASN A 58 -3.88 14.13 11.34
CA ASN A 58 -2.49 14.05 11.81
C ASN A 58 -2.09 12.60 12.07
N GLY A 59 -2.99 11.82 12.70
CA GLY A 59 -2.79 10.39 12.92
C GLY A 59 -2.61 9.63 11.61
N ILE A 60 -3.50 9.84 10.63
CA ILE A 60 -3.42 9.18 9.31
C ILE A 60 -2.09 9.52 8.63
N HIS A 61 -1.74 10.81 8.52
CA HIS A 61 -0.48 11.21 7.90
C HIS A 61 0.73 10.63 8.64
N GLY A 62 0.73 10.68 9.98
CA GLY A 62 1.80 10.14 10.81
C GLY A 62 2.04 8.66 10.56
N LEU A 63 0.96 7.85 10.58
CA LEU A 63 1.03 6.42 10.31
C LEU A 63 1.53 6.12 8.89
N LEU A 64 1.03 6.84 7.88
CA LEU A 64 1.45 6.59 6.49
C LEU A 64 2.88 7.05 6.21
N ALA A 65 3.36 8.12 6.86
CA ALA A 65 4.72 8.65 6.68
C ALA A 65 5.83 7.72 7.20
N ASP A 66 5.48 6.77 8.07
CA ASP A 66 6.41 5.72 8.48
C ASP A 66 6.75 4.75 7.35
N SER A 67 5.89 4.68 6.32
CA SER A 67 6.01 3.73 5.21
C SER A 67 6.23 4.41 3.86
N PHE A 68 5.55 5.53 3.61
CA PHE A 68 5.56 6.24 2.33
C PHE A 68 6.32 7.57 2.41
N VAL A 69 6.81 8.03 1.26
CA VAL A 69 7.37 9.37 1.10
C VAL A 69 6.97 9.99 -0.24
N GLY A 70 7.03 11.32 -0.33
CA GLY A 70 6.82 12.05 -1.58
C GLY A 70 5.37 11.98 -2.08
N GLU A 71 5.22 11.79 -3.39
CA GLU A 71 3.90 11.75 -4.05
C GLU A 71 3.08 10.54 -3.60
N ALA A 72 3.70 9.37 -3.42
CA ALA A 72 3.01 8.18 -2.91
C ALA A 72 2.39 8.43 -1.53
N LEU A 73 3.10 9.10 -0.61
CA LEU A 73 2.53 9.48 0.69
C LEU A 73 1.31 10.39 0.52
N THR A 74 1.38 11.35 -0.41
CA THR A 74 0.27 12.27 -0.66
C THR A 74 -0.96 11.54 -1.21
N GLN A 75 -0.75 10.62 -2.15
CA GLN A 75 -1.83 9.84 -2.76
C GLN A 75 -2.53 8.95 -1.72
N GLU A 76 -1.77 8.16 -0.97
CA GLU A 76 -2.30 7.26 0.05
C GLU A 76 -3.00 8.05 1.18
N TYR A 77 -2.46 9.20 1.56
CA TYR A 77 -3.11 10.10 2.52
C TYR A 77 -4.47 10.57 2.02
N VAL A 78 -4.55 11.07 0.79
CA VAL A 78 -5.81 11.57 0.23
C VAL A 78 -6.83 10.43 0.10
N GLU A 79 -6.41 9.26 -0.35
CA GLU A 79 -7.26 8.09 -0.52
C GLU A 79 -7.83 7.61 0.83
N HIS A 80 -6.97 7.38 1.83
CA HIS A 80 -7.40 6.92 3.14
C HIS A 80 -8.20 7.98 3.91
N TYR A 81 -7.79 9.25 3.88
CA TYR A 81 -8.54 10.32 4.52
C TYR A 81 -9.94 10.47 3.93
N THR A 82 -10.06 10.45 2.60
CA THR A 82 -11.36 10.56 1.93
C THR A 82 -12.25 9.36 2.27
N THR A 83 -11.67 8.16 2.31
CA THR A 83 -12.39 6.93 2.67
C THR A 83 -12.91 7.01 4.11
N LEU A 84 -12.04 7.35 5.06
CA LEU A 84 -12.42 7.45 6.48
C LEU A 84 -13.42 8.57 6.75
N PHE A 85 -13.31 9.69 6.02
CA PHE A 85 -14.29 10.76 6.10
C PHE A 85 -15.68 10.30 5.64
N ARG A 86 -15.77 9.62 4.48
CA ARG A 86 -17.04 9.06 3.98
C ARG A 86 -17.63 8.00 4.89
N MET A 87 -16.79 7.15 5.46
CA MET A 87 -17.22 6.12 6.41
C MET A 87 -17.96 6.71 7.62
N VAL A 88 -17.61 7.92 8.06
CA VAL A 88 -18.35 8.60 9.13
C VAL A 88 -19.77 8.96 8.69
N ASP A 89 -19.92 9.56 7.51
CA ASP A 89 -21.22 9.95 6.96
C ASP A 89 -22.11 8.74 6.66
N ASP A 90 -21.49 7.66 6.19
CA ASP A 90 -22.17 6.41 5.85
C ASP A 90 -22.40 5.50 7.07
N GLU A 91 -22.07 5.91 8.31
CA GLU A 91 -22.14 5.05 9.50
C GLU A 91 -21.48 3.67 9.31
N THR A 92 -20.35 3.67 8.58
CA THR A 92 -19.58 2.48 8.22
C THR A 92 -18.30 2.40 9.06
N SER A 93 -17.91 1.20 9.49
CA SER A 93 -16.61 0.95 10.10
C SER A 93 -15.94 -0.30 9.55
N ILE A 94 -14.61 -0.31 9.54
CA ILE A 94 -13.80 -1.44 9.07
C ILE A 94 -12.92 -1.88 10.23
N GLN A 95 -13.00 -3.15 10.58
CA GLN A 95 -12.09 -3.77 11.53
C GLN A 95 -11.20 -4.78 10.80
N ILE A 96 -9.92 -4.47 10.69
CA ILE A 96 -8.95 -5.40 10.09
C ILE A 96 -8.57 -6.45 11.12
N GLN A 97 -8.69 -7.72 10.76
CA GLN A 97 -8.34 -8.84 11.63
C GLN A 97 -7.02 -9.48 11.20
N ARG A 98 -6.77 -9.54 9.89
CA ARG A 98 -5.64 -10.28 9.34
C ARG A 98 -5.16 -9.71 8.02
N VAL A 99 -3.84 -9.77 7.84
CA VAL A 99 -3.14 -9.49 6.58
C VAL A 99 -2.20 -10.66 6.32
N ASP A 100 -2.46 -11.40 5.24
CA ASP A 100 -1.67 -12.56 4.82
C ASP A 100 -0.98 -12.24 3.51
N TYR A 101 0.30 -12.60 3.40
CA TYR A 101 1.07 -12.45 2.16
C TYR A 101 1.16 -13.82 1.48
N GLU A 102 0.51 -13.99 0.33
CA GLU A 102 0.68 -15.20 -0.49
C GLU A 102 2.04 -15.21 -1.17
N SER A 103 2.48 -14.06 -1.70
CA SER A 103 3.83 -13.93 -2.25
C SER A 103 4.35 -12.50 -2.16
N VAL A 104 5.65 -12.36 -1.91
CA VAL A 104 6.37 -11.10 -2.01
C VAL A 104 7.72 -11.40 -2.64
N ALA A 105 8.01 -10.79 -3.79
CA ALA A 105 9.23 -11.04 -4.54
C ALA A 105 9.86 -9.73 -5.02
N VAL A 106 11.19 -9.67 -4.96
CA VAL A 106 11.95 -8.61 -5.64
C VAL A 106 11.89 -8.87 -7.15
N LEU A 107 11.38 -7.89 -7.90
CA LEU A 107 11.31 -7.97 -9.37
C LEU A 107 12.63 -7.53 -10.01
N ASP A 108 13.10 -6.36 -9.62
CA ASP A 108 14.30 -5.74 -10.17
C ASP A 108 14.89 -4.72 -9.19
N ARG A 109 16.16 -4.38 -9.44
CA ARG A 109 16.93 -3.41 -8.67
C ARG A 109 17.51 -2.38 -9.64
N GLY A 110 17.28 -1.11 -9.33
CA GLY A 110 17.89 0.00 -10.03
C GLY A 110 18.86 0.77 -9.14
N ALA A 111 19.41 1.85 -9.68
CA ALA A 111 20.24 2.76 -8.90
C ALA A 111 19.40 3.40 -7.78
N GLY A 112 19.60 2.95 -6.53
CA GLY A 112 18.98 3.52 -5.34
C GLY A 112 17.53 3.09 -5.05
N HIS A 113 16.95 2.19 -5.87
CA HIS A 113 15.60 1.69 -5.68
C HIS A 113 15.48 0.19 -5.96
N VAL A 114 14.42 -0.42 -5.41
CA VAL A 114 14.06 -1.82 -5.60
C VAL A 114 12.57 -1.93 -5.85
N ARG A 115 12.17 -2.79 -6.79
CA ARG A 115 10.76 -3.05 -7.10
C ARG A 115 10.33 -4.38 -6.52
N VAL A 116 9.18 -4.40 -5.87
CA VAL A 116 8.62 -5.58 -5.18
C VAL A 116 7.24 -5.86 -5.75
N ASP A 117 7.01 -7.10 -6.22
CA ASP A 117 5.67 -7.62 -6.54
C ASP A 117 5.12 -8.27 -5.28
N ALA A 118 3.93 -7.85 -4.86
CA ALA A 118 3.25 -8.38 -3.69
C ALA A 118 1.86 -8.88 -4.09
N ASP A 119 1.52 -10.06 -3.59
CA ASP A 119 0.21 -10.69 -3.60
C ASP A 119 -0.15 -10.94 -2.13
N TRP A 120 -1.24 -10.30 -1.68
CA TRP A 120 -1.66 -10.36 -0.29
C TRP A 120 -3.18 -10.35 -0.18
N SER A 121 -3.70 -10.95 0.89
CA SER A 121 -5.11 -10.90 1.28
C SER A 121 -5.29 -10.15 2.59
N VAL A 122 -6.42 -9.46 2.72
CA VAL A 122 -6.82 -8.72 3.91
C VAL A 122 -8.19 -9.21 4.34
N GLY A 123 -8.24 -9.79 5.54
CA GLY A 123 -9.45 -10.26 6.20
C GLY A 123 -9.90 -9.30 7.29
N GLY A 124 -11.19 -9.00 7.33
CA GLY A 124 -11.76 -8.11 8.33
C GLY A 124 -13.28 -8.15 8.36
N VAL A 125 -13.86 -7.26 9.16
CA VAL A 125 -15.32 -7.07 9.26
C VAL A 125 -15.64 -5.64 8.88
N VAL A 126 -16.56 -5.50 7.93
CA VAL A 126 -17.18 -4.20 7.62
C VAL A 126 -18.50 -4.14 8.37
N THR A 127 -18.70 -3.10 9.16
CA THR A 127 -19.98 -2.83 9.83
C THR A 127 -20.65 -1.64 9.16
N HIS A 128 -21.93 -1.74 8.84
CA HIS A 128 -22.73 -0.64 8.29
C HIS A 128 -24.16 -0.77 8.79
N GLN A 129 -24.74 0.31 9.33
CA GLN A 129 -26.13 0.34 9.84
C GLN A 129 -26.47 -0.82 10.81
N GLY A 130 -25.48 -1.25 11.61
CA GLY A 130 -25.63 -2.36 12.56
C GLY A 130 -25.43 -3.76 11.98
N HIS A 131 -25.31 -3.91 10.65
CA HIS A 131 -24.97 -5.19 10.02
C HIS A 131 -23.47 -5.38 9.91
N LYS A 132 -23.00 -6.60 10.19
CA LYS A 132 -21.59 -6.98 10.12
C LYS A 132 -21.38 -7.96 8.98
N HIS A 133 -20.48 -7.60 8.06
CA HIS A 133 -20.12 -8.44 6.93
C HIS A 133 -18.64 -8.81 7.04
N PRO A 134 -18.30 -10.07 7.33
CA PRO A 134 -16.92 -10.53 7.19
C PRO A 134 -16.53 -10.47 5.71
N ARG A 135 -15.36 -9.92 5.42
CA ARG A 135 -14.85 -9.75 4.05
C ARG A 135 -13.39 -10.18 3.97
N VAL A 136 -13.03 -10.82 2.87
CA VAL A 136 -11.64 -11.07 2.48
C VAL A 136 -11.42 -10.48 1.09
N ASN A 137 -10.46 -9.57 0.98
CA ASN A 137 -10.06 -8.99 -0.30
C ASN A 137 -8.62 -9.40 -0.60
N ARG A 138 -8.37 -9.83 -1.84
CA ARG A 138 -7.05 -10.14 -2.36
C ARG A 138 -6.58 -9.06 -3.31
N TYR A 139 -5.31 -8.76 -3.22
CA TYR A 139 -4.69 -7.66 -3.92
C TYR A 139 -3.39 -8.14 -4.55
N ARG A 140 -3.07 -7.57 -5.71
CA ARG A 140 -1.74 -7.67 -6.28
C ARG A 140 -1.26 -6.29 -6.70
N ALA A 141 -0.03 -5.95 -6.36
CA ALA A 141 0.57 -4.68 -6.71
C ALA A 141 2.07 -4.75 -6.86
N VAL A 142 2.63 -3.78 -7.57
CA VAL A 142 4.08 -3.51 -7.56
C VAL A 142 4.35 -2.26 -6.76
N TYR A 143 5.26 -2.38 -5.81
CA TYR A 143 5.77 -1.27 -5.02
C TYR A 143 7.18 -0.93 -5.46
N THR A 144 7.50 0.37 -5.54
CA THR A 144 8.88 0.84 -5.69
C THR A 144 9.35 1.39 -4.35
N LEU A 145 10.40 0.80 -3.80
CA LEU A 145 11.03 1.25 -2.56
C LEU A 145 12.35 1.96 -2.89
N SER A 146 12.60 3.09 -2.25
CA SER A 146 13.83 3.87 -2.41
C SER A 146 14.51 4.10 -1.07
N HIS A 147 15.84 4.17 -1.07
CA HIS A 147 16.59 4.48 0.15
C HIS A 147 16.46 5.96 0.49
N THR A 148 16.00 6.26 1.70
CA THR A 148 15.88 7.62 2.23
C THR A 148 16.79 7.78 3.46
N ARG A 149 16.86 9.00 4.01
CA ARG A 149 17.54 9.25 5.29
C ARG A 149 16.96 8.46 6.47
N HIS A 150 15.73 7.92 6.34
CA HIS A 150 15.04 7.13 7.35
C HIS A 150 14.97 5.63 7.01
N GLY A 151 15.79 5.17 6.05
CA GLY A 151 15.77 3.80 5.54
C GLY A 151 14.93 3.65 4.27
N LEU A 152 14.61 2.40 3.91
CA LEU A 152 13.73 2.13 2.77
C LEU A 152 12.33 2.69 3.03
N ARG A 153 11.76 3.35 2.01
CA ARG A 153 10.39 3.86 2.01
C ARG A 153 9.75 3.58 0.66
N ILE A 154 8.44 3.43 0.66
CA ILE A 154 7.64 3.26 -0.54
C ILE A 154 7.51 4.63 -1.23
N THR A 155 7.86 4.65 -2.51
CA THR A 155 7.88 5.86 -3.36
C THR A 155 6.90 5.80 -4.52
N ASP A 156 6.41 4.61 -4.87
CA ASP A 156 5.40 4.39 -5.92
C ASP A 156 4.63 3.11 -5.61
N THR A 157 3.33 3.10 -5.90
CA THR A 157 2.44 1.94 -5.79
C THR A 157 1.68 1.78 -7.09
N ARG A 158 1.68 0.57 -7.66
CA ARG A 158 0.91 0.23 -8.86
C ARG A 158 0.07 -1.01 -8.62
N MET A 159 -1.21 -0.78 -8.34
CA MET A 159 -2.20 -1.86 -8.24
C MET A 159 -2.33 -2.57 -9.59
N ARG A 160 -2.23 -3.91 -9.57
CA ARG A 160 -2.35 -4.79 -10.73
C ARG A 160 -3.68 -5.54 -10.74
N ASN A 161 -4.12 -6.01 -9.58
CA ASN A 161 -5.39 -6.72 -9.43
C ASN A 161 -6.01 -6.39 -8.07
N LEU A 162 -7.33 -6.33 -8.05
CA LEU A 162 -8.15 -6.20 -6.84
C LEU A 162 -9.33 -7.15 -7.02
N GLU A 163 -9.40 -8.16 -6.16
CA GLU A 163 -10.40 -9.22 -6.23
C GLU A 163 -10.99 -9.46 -4.83
N ARG A 164 -12.31 -9.56 -4.74
CA ARG A 164 -12.96 -10.04 -3.52
C ARG A 164 -12.95 -11.57 -3.53
N VAL A 165 -12.37 -12.17 -2.50
CA VAL A 165 -12.32 -13.64 -2.37
C VAL A 165 -13.50 -14.10 -1.53
N ARG A 166 -14.23 -15.11 -2.03
CA ARG A 166 -15.39 -15.68 -1.35
C ARG A 166 -14.98 -16.26 0.00
N SER A 167 -15.70 -15.92 1.06
CA SER A 167 -15.75 -16.73 2.29
C SER A 167 -16.86 -17.76 2.14
N LEU A 168 -16.60 -19.05 2.38
CA LEU A 168 -17.65 -20.09 2.37
C LEU A 168 -18.49 -20.11 3.66
N LEU A 169 -18.28 -19.13 4.56
CA LEU A 169 -18.92 -19.08 5.86
C LEU A 169 -20.23 -18.31 5.77
N SER A 170 -21.33 -19.06 5.76
CA SER A 170 -22.69 -18.54 5.93
C SER A 170 -22.85 -17.87 7.30
N ALA A 171 -23.66 -16.81 7.37
CA ALA A 171 -23.96 -16.05 8.58
C ALA A 171 -24.45 -16.97 9.71
N GLY A 172 -23.55 -17.28 10.65
CA GLY A 172 -23.82 -17.99 11.90
C GLY A 172 -22.75 -17.59 12.91
N ASP A 173 -23.16 -17.36 14.16
CA ASP A 173 -22.45 -16.60 15.22
C ASP A 173 -21.10 -17.18 15.72
N ALA A 174 -20.42 -18.04 14.97
CA ALA A 174 -19.10 -18.54 15.31
C ALA A 174 -18.23 -18.70 14.06
N TRP A 175 -17.53 -17.63 13.70
CA TRP A 175 -16.40 -17.68 12.78
C TRP A 175 -15.08 -17.67 13.56
N THR A 176 -14.17 -18.57 13.25
CA THR A 176 -12.77 -18.48 13.71
C THR A 176 -11.88 -17.98 12.57
N ILE A 177 -10.78 -17.31 12.93
CA ILE A 177 -9.77 -16.81 11.98
C ILE A 177 -9.23 -17.89 11.05
N ASP A 178 -9.29 -19.16 11.47
CA ASP A 178 -8.81 -20.32 10.72
C ASP A 178 -9.82 -20.83 9.68
N ASP A 179 -11.08 -20.42 9.79
CA ASP A 179 -12.16 -20.81 8.86
C ASP A 179 -12.19 -19.96 7.58
N LEU A 180 -11.46 -18.83 7.56
CA LEU A 180 -11.34 -18.00 6.38
C LEU A 180 -10.58 -18.76 5.28
N PRO A 181 -11.14 -18.85 4.06
CA PRO A 181 -10.48 -19.57 3.00
C PRO A 181 -9.13 -18.94 2.70
N LYS A 182 -8.09 -19.78 2.73
CA LYS A 182 -6.78 -19.46 2.14
C LYS A 182 -7.04 -19.25 0.64
N SER A 183 -6.86 -18.02 0.19
CA SER A 183 -7.18 -17.49 -1.15
C SER A 183 -7.28 -18.54 -2.27
N GLY A 184 -8.51 -18.98 -2.59
CA GLY A 184 -8.85 -19.78 -3.77
C GLY A 184 -9.61 -18.93 -4.79
N ALA A 185 -9.38 -19.18 -6.09
CA ALA A 185 -9.83 -18.36 -7.23
C ALA A 185 -11.32 -18.00 -7.19
N GLY A 186 -11.63 -16.72 -7.42
CA GLY A 186 -12.95 -16.14 -7.28
C GLY A 186 -13.92 -16.32 -8.44
N PHE A 187 -15.18 -16.12 -8.08
CA PHE A 187 -16.32 -15.77 -8.91
C PHE A 187 -17.35 -15.11 -7.98
N MET A 188 -18.04 -14.04 -8.41
CA MET A 188 -19.13 -13.46 -7.61
C MET A 188 -20.30 -14.45 -7.51
N ASP A 189 -20.73 -14.74 -6.28
CA ASP A 189 -21.86 -15.63 -5.97
C ASP A 189 -23.19 -14.85 -6.06
N PRO A 190 -24.25 -15.39 -6.70
CA PRO A 190 -25.60 -14.82 -6.68
C PRO A 190 -26.13 -14.44 -5.28
N LEU A 191 -25.60 -15.02 -4.20
CA LEU A 191 -25.94 -14.63 -2.82
C LEU A 191 -25.31 -13.31 -2.36
N ASP A 192 -24.11 -12.95 -2.84
CA ASP A 192 -23.52 -11.62 -2.59
C ASP A 192 -24.34 -10.51 -3.30
N LEU A 193 -25.04 -10.84 -4.40
CA LEU A 193 -25.99 -9.94 -5.08
C LEU A 193 -27.31 -9.78 -4.30
N LEU A 194 -27.74 -10.83 -3.59
CA LEU A 194 -28.89 -10.78 -2.68
C LEU A 194 -28.56 -9.93 -1.44
N GLU A 195 -27.39 -10.15 -0.83
CA GLU A 195 -26.99 -9.45 0.41
C GLU A 195 -26.62 -7.98 0.18
N ALA A 196 -26.25 -7.59 -1.05
CA ALA A 196 -26.03 -6.21 -1.44
C ALA A 196 -27.33 -5.42 -1.76
N GLY A 197 -28.51 -6.03 -1.60
CA GLY A 197 -29.80 -5.39 -1.89
C GLY A 197 -30.07 -5.14 -3.38
N VAL A 198 -29.18 -5.59 -4.27
CA VAL A 198 -29.27 -5.34 -5.71
C VAL A 198 -30.48 -6.05 -6.34
N LEU A 199 -30.90 -7.18 -5.76
CA LEU A 199 -32.08 -7.89 -6.23
C LEU A 199 -33.39 -7.26 -5.74
N ASP A 200 -33.41 -6.65 -4.56
CA ASP A 200 -34.56 -5.86 -4.10
C ASP A 200 -34.74 -4.62 -4.98
N ASP A 201 -33.64 -3.98 -5.43
CA ASP A 201 -33.68 -2.86 -6.35
C ASP A 201 -34.16 -3.26 -7.76
N ILE A 202 -33.80 -4.46 -8.24
CA ILE A 202 -34.29 -5.00 -9.51
C ILE A 202 -35.79 -5.34 -9.41
N GLU A 203 -36.23 -6.02 -8.34
CA GLU A 203 -37.65 -6.38 -8.15
C GLU A 203 -38.52 -5.13 -7.94
N LYS A 204 -38.00 -4.12 -7.25
CA LYS A 204 -38.64 -2.80 -7.09
C LYS A 204 -38.71 -2.04 -8.41
N ALA A 205 -37.63 -2.01 -9.19
CA ALA A 205 -37.61 -1.38 -10.51
C ALA A 205 -38.56 -2.09 -11.51
N GLU A 206 -38.71 -3.41 -11.41
CA GLU A 206 -39.67 -4.18 -12.21
C GLU A 206 -41.13 -3.92 -11.78
N ARG A 207 -41.41 -3.84 -10.47
CA ARG A 207 -42.74 -3.45 -9.95
C ARG A 207 -43.12 -2.02 -10.34
N GLU A 208 -42.18 -1.08 -10.29
CA GLU A 208 -42.40 0.30 -10.71
C GLU A 208 -42.66 0.41 -12.23
N ARG A 209 -41.95 -0.38 -13.05
CA ARG A 209 -42.24 -0.48 -14.50
C ARG A 209 -43.62 -1.06 -14.78
N ALA A 210 -44.02 -2.11 -14.07
CA ALA A 210 -45.34 -2.74 -14.23
C ALA A 210 -46.49 -1.81 -13.83
N ASN A 211 -46.28 -0.92 -12.85
CA ASN A 211 -47.29 0.02 -12.38
C ASN A 211 -47.42 1.28 -13.28
N THR A 212 -46.43 1.54 -14.14
CA THR A 212 -46.45 2.69 -15.06
C THR A 212 -47.16 2.37 -16.39
N THR A 213 -47.29 1.08 -16.74
CA THR A 213 -47.96 0.62 -17.97
C THR A 213 -49.45 0.35 -17.78
N GLY A 214 -50.17 1.16 -17.00
CA GLY A 214 -51.61 1.05 -16.81
C GLY A 214 -52.37 0.99 -18.13
N VAL A 215 -52.60 -0.22 -18.63
CA VAL A 215 -53.55 -0.53 -19.71
C VAL A 215 -54.86 -0.86 -19.00
N PRO A 216 -55.94 -0.07 -19.19
CA PRO A 216 -57.23 -0.40 -18.63
C PRO A 216 -57.77 -1.64 -19.37
N THR A 217 -58.10 -2.68 -18.61
CA THR A 217 -58.81 -3.86 -19.11
C THR A 217 -60.27 -3.51 -19.44
N PRO A 218 -60.81 -3.97 -20.58
CA PRO A 218 -62.24 -3.81 -20.91
C PRO A 218 -63.15 -4.67 -20.04
#